data_AF-A0A1G9T8P2-F1
#
_entry.id   AF-A0A1G9T8P2-F1
#
_cell.length_a   1.000
_cell.length_b   1.000
_cell.length_c   1.000
_cell.angle_alpha   90.00
_cell.angle_beta   90.00
_cell.angle_gamma   90.00
#
_symmetry.space_group_name_H-M   'P 1'
#
loop_
_entity.id
_entity.type
_entity.pdbx_description
1 polymer ?
#
loop_
_entity_poly.entity_id
_entity_poly.type
_entity_poly.pdbx_seq_one_letter_code
_entity_poly.pdbx_strand_id
1 'polypeptide(L)'
;MGNHYWGMTRRRSRRDVLRSGAVVTLGGLAGCVGAPTRDSLLSEGFESELDSWDSHAHIGPEEPLSAFEWEIERSRTQAATGDWSLELFTEGDHDDGTAWVSTELDPGEATSFSVSLQAWSESESFNTLRNLVAYLGPTEPTAEGDFPDPGANSTAVPEAPFGGLREPLHLAEGWREYSFEWEPESTPESLFLAVGVSVVWEADATHYLDDIVVTAE
;
A
#
# COMPACT_ATOMS: atom_id res chain seq x y z
N MET A 1 -37.54 -32.22 -36.25
CA MET A 1 -36.78 -32.17 -34.99
C MET A 1 -35.92 -30.91 -35.03
N GLY A 2 -36.09 -30.03 -34.05
CA GLY A 2 -35.57 -28.66 -34.07
C GLY A 2 -34.13 -28.52 -33.58
N ASN A 3 -33.40 -27.61 -34.22
CA ASN A 3 -32.15 -27.04 -33.74
C ASN A 3 -32.44 -26.06 -32.61
N HIS A 4 -31.78 -26.22 -31.46
CA HIS A 4 -31.69 -25.19 -30.43
C HIS A 4 -30.29 -24.57 -30.45
N TYR A 5 -30.25 -23.31 -30.89
CA TYR A 5 -29.20 -22.33 -30.62
C TYR A 5 -29.72 -21.35 -29.56
N TRP A 6 -28.78 -20.64 -28.91
CA TRP A 6 -28.90 -19.62 -27.84
C TRP A 6 -28.79 -20.16 -26.41
N GLY A 7 -27.96 -19.59 -25.53
CA GLY A 7 -27.07 -18.44 -25.66
C GLY A 7 -26.57 -18.06 -24.26
N MET A 8 -25.25 -17.97 -24.08
CA MET A 8 -24.63 -17.42 -22.88
C MET A 8 -24.97 -15.93 -22.76
N THR A 9 -25.78 -15.56 -21.77
CA THR A 9 -25.89 -14.18 -21.32
C THR A 9 -24.69 -13.83 -20.44
N ARG A 10 -23.63 -13.30 -21.07
CA ARG A 10 -22.62 -12.47 -20.38
C ARG A 10 -23.33 -11.22 -19.85
N ARG A 11 -23.38 -11.03 -18.52
CA ARG A 11 -23.76 -9.75 -17.92
C ARG A 11 -22.63 -8.75 -18.14
N ARG A 12 -22.87 -7.71 -18.93
CA ARG A 12 -22.03 -6.51 -19.02
C ARG A 12 -22.72 -5.33 -18.34
N SER A 13 -21.89 -4.55 -17.67
CA SER A 13 -21.91 -3.10 -17.46
C SER A 13 -23.09 -2.44 -16.75
N ARG A 14 -22.74 -1.76 -15.65
CA ARG A 14 -23.29 -0.46 -15.26
C ARG A 14 -22.15 0.47 -14.87
N ARG A 15 -21.28 0.80 -15.81
CA ARG A 15 -20.44 1.99 -15.74
C ARG A 15 -20.95 2.95 -16.81
N ASP A 16 -21.46 4.10 -16.36
CA ASP A 16 -21.52 5.40 -17.05
C ASP A 16 -22.59 6.28 -16.40
N VAL A 17 -22.16 7.21 -15.55
CA VAL A 17 -22.84 8.51 -15.43
C VAL A 17 -21.77 9.60 -15.40
N LEU A 18 -21.72 10.32 -16.52
CA LEU A 18 -20.95 11.53 -16.79
C LEU A 18 -21.20 12.64 -15.75
N ARG A 19 -20.13 13.34 -15.36
CA ARG A 19 -20.21 14.80 -15.13
C ARG A 19 -19.02 15.52 -15.76
N SER A 20 -19.36 16.25 -16.82
CA SER A 20 -18.57 17.30 -17.44
C SER A 20 -18.37 18.47 -16.45
N GLY A 21 -17.16 19.01 -16.37
CA GLY A 21 -16.86 20.22 -15.59
C GLY A 21 -15.51 20.86 -15.98
N ALA A 22 -15.60 21.94 -16.75
CA ALA A 22 -14.64 23.05 -16.97
C ALA A 22 -13.12 22.80 -16.86
N VAL A 23 -12.43 22.95 -18.00
CA VAL A 23 -10.99 23.26 -18.06
C VAL A 23 -10.77 24.71 -17.64
N VAL A 24 -10.04 24.92 -16.55
CA VAL A 24 -9.40 26.19 -16.20
C VAL A 24 -7.90 25.96 -16.27
N THR A 25 -7.26 26.47 -17.32
CA THR A 25 -5.81 26.52 -17.46
C THR A 25 -5.27 27.71 -16.67
N LEU A 26 -4.59 27.43 -15.57
CA LEU A 26 -3.75 28.39 -14.85
C LEU A 26 -2.38 27.80 -14.59
N GLY A 27 -1.36 28.48 -15.12
CA GLY A 27 -0.08 28.75 -14.48
C GLY A 27 0.75 27.55 -14.01
N GLY A 28 1.84 27.28 -14.71
CA GLY A 28 2.78 26.24 -14.35
C GLY A 28 3.40 26.38 -12.96
N LEU A 29 3.69 25.22 -12.38
CA LEU A 29 4.82 25.02 -11.51
C LEU A 29 5.65 23.93 -12.17
N ALA A 30 6.91 24.24 -12.46
CA ALA A 30 7.88 23.22 -12.78
C ALA A 30 7.89 22.24 -11.59
N GLY A 31 7.49 20.99 -11.85
CA GLY A 31 7.61 19.90 -10.89
C GLY A 31 9.08 19.75 -10.56
N CYS A 32 9.49 20.33 -9.44
CA CYS A 32 10.68 19.89 -8.74
C CYS A 32 10.33 18.51 -8.20
N VAL A 33 10.56 17.47 -9.00
CA VAL A 33 10.87 16.15 -8.44
C VAL A 33 12.08 16.45 -7.55
N GLY A 34 11.85 16.50 -6.24
CA GLY A 34 12.91 16.71 -5.28
C GLY A 34 13.95 15.64 -5.55
N ALA A 35 15.14 16.03 -6.00
CA ALA A 35 16.24 15.10 -6.04
C ALA A 35 16.36 14.52 -4.63
N PRO A 36 16.50 13.18 -4.47
CA PRO A 36 16.67 12.59 -3.16
C PRO A 36 17.77 13.38 -2.45
N THR A 37 17.46 13.87 -1.25
CA THR A 37 18.50 14.37 -0.35
C THR A 37 19.53 13.26 -0.20
N ARG A 38 20.78 13.59 0.12
CA ARG A 38 21.86 12.59 0.24
C ARG A 38 21.54 11.43 1.20
N ASP A 39 20.49 11.58 1.98
CA ASP A 39 20.04 10.72 3.06
C ASP A 39 18.70 10.00 2.75
N SER A 40 18.19 10.07 1.51
CA SER A 40 16.96 9.36 1.08
C SER A 40 17.31 8.11 0.28
N LEU A 41 16.95 6.94 0.82
CA LEU A 41 17.11 5.64 0.16
C LEU A 41 16.02 5.40 -0.90
N LEU A 42 14.83 5.93 -0.67
CA LEU A 42 13.69 5.82 -1.57
C LEU A 42 12.83 7.10 -1.50
N SER A 43 12.33 7.52 -2.66
CA SER A 43 11.22 8.45 -2.81
C SER A 43 10.36 7.94 -3.96
N GLU A 44 9.22 7.34 -3.63
CA GLU A 44 8.31 6.70 -4.57
C GLU A 44 6.94 7.39 -4.52
N GLY A 45 6.50 7.88 -5.68
CA GLY A 45 5.15 8.42 -5.91
C GLY A 45 4.42 7.70 -7.05
N PHE A 46 4.93 6.52 -7.46
CA PHE A 46 4.37 5.67 -8.49
C PHE A 46 4.18 6.35 -9.85
N GLU A 47 5.02 7.32 -10.17
CA GLU A 47 5.02 8.01 -11.47
C GLU A 47 5.60 7.14 -12.60
N SER A 48 6.31 6.07 -12.23
CA SER A 48 6.88 5.05 -13.14
C SER A 48 6.17 3.70 -13.01
N GLU A 49 6.47 2.76 -13.91
CA GLU A 49 5.95 1.38 -13.82
C GLU A 49 6.45 0.66 -12.56
N LEU A 50 5.73 -0.38 -12.12
CA LEU A 50 6.02 -1.16 -10.90
C LEU A 50 7.13 -2.22 -11.09
N ASP A 51 8.01 -2.07 -12.09
CA ASP A 51 9.01 -3.10 -12.45
C ASP A 51 10.02 -3.40 -11.33
N SER A 52 10.22 -2.47 -10.40
CA SER A 52 11.08 -2.62 -9.21
C SER A 52 10.35 -3.14 -7.98
N TRP A 53 9.05 -3.43 -8.09
CA TRP A 53 8.20 -3.82 -6.98
C TRP A 53 7.66 -5.23 -7.21
N ASP A 54 7.83 -6.09 -6.21
CA ASP A 54 7.19 -7.40 -6.19
C ASP A 54 5.82 -7.30 -5.49
N SER A 55 4.81 -7.98 -6.03
CA SER A 55 3.45 -7.97 -5.48
C SER A 55 3.14 -9.29 -4.78
N HIS A 56 2.57 -9.19 -3.59
CA HIS A 56 2.34 -10.32 -2.71
C HIS A 56 0.94 -10.27 -2.12
N ALA A 57 0.47 -11.46 -1.73
CA ALA A 57 -0.68 -11.59 -0.86
C ALA A 57 -0.60 -12.86 -0.04
N HIS A 58 -1.25 -12.81 1.12
CA HIS A 58 -1.38 -13.91 2.04
C HIS A 58 -2.75 -13.83 2.70
N ILE A 59 -3.41 -14.97 2.82
CA ILE A 59 -4.60 -15.14 3.66
C ILE A 59 -4.29 -16.31 4.59
N GLY A 60 -4.74 -16.24 5.84
CA GLY A 60 -4.40 -17.16 6.92
C GLY A 60 -4.52 -18.64 6.57
N PRO A 61 -4.00 -19.53 7.43
CA PRO A 61 -3.82 -20.95 7.10
C PRO A 61 -5.13 -21.71 6.86
N GLU A 62 -6.27 -21.11 7.18
CA GLU A 62 -7.61 -21.68 7.03
C GLU A 62 -8.08 -21.66 5.57
N GLU A 63 -7.67 -20.66 4.80
CA GLU A 63 -8.11 -20.46 3.42
C GLU A 63 -6.94 -20.53 2.43
N PRO A 64 -7.12 -21.11 1.24
CA PRO A 64 -6.10 -21.04 0.20
C PRO A 64 -6.06 -19.64 -0.41
N LEU A 65 -4.88 -19.17 -0.83
CA LEU A 65 -4.74 -17.88 -1.53
C LEU A 65 -5.66 -17.72 -2.75
N SER A 66 -6.04 -18.81 -3.43
CA SER A 66 -6.99 -18.76 -4.55
C SER A 66 -8.42 -18.39 -4.15
N ALA A 67 -8.74 -18.41 -2.86
CA ALA A 67 -10.03 -17.98 -2.32
C ALA A 67 -10.05 -16.49 -1.97
N PHE A 68 -8.90 -15.82 -1.94
CA PHE A 68 -8.74 -14.40 -1.64
C PHE A 68 -8.61 -13.58 -2.93
N GLU A 69 -9.60 -12.75 -3.24
CA GLU A 69 -9.52 -11.79 -4.36
C GLU A 69 -8.77 -10.52 -3.95
N TRP A 70 -7.68 -10.22 -4.67
CA TRP A 70 -6.85 -9.05 -4.45
C TRP A 70 -6.26 -8.58 -5.78
N GLU A 71 -5.97 -7.28 -5.87
CA GLU A 71 -5.31 -6.68 -7.03
C GLU A 71 -4.45 -5.51 -6.57
N ILE A 72 -3.25 -5.41 -7.13
CA ILE A 72 -2.35 -4.28 -6.93
C ILE A 72 -1.98 -3.74 -8.30
N GLU A 73 -2.30 -2.47 -8.54
CA GLU A 73 -1.95 -1.81 -9.79
C GLU A 73 -1.68 -0.32 -9.58
N ARG A 74 -1.26 0.33 -10.66
CA ARG A 74 -1.02 1.76 -10.68
C ARG A 74 -2.25 2.47 -11.17
N SER A 75 -2.68 3.52 -10.48
CA SER A 75 -3.95 4.19 -10.76
C SER A 75 -3.80 5.71 -10.80
N ARG A 76 -4.70 6.35 -11.55
CA ARG A 76 -4.85 7.82 -11.57
C ARG A 76 -6.12 8.28 -10.88
N THR A 77 -6.81 7.36 -10.20
CA THR A 77 -8.11 7.65 -9.56
C THR A 77 -7.92 8.54 -8.34
N GLN A 78 -6.88 8.29 -7.56
CA GLN A 78 -6.39 9.15 -6.49
C GLN A 78 -4.88 9.31 -6.65
N ALA A 79 -4.36 10.46 -6.26
CA ALA A 79 -2.93 10.72 -6.10
C ALA A 79 -2.77 11.76 -4.98
N ALA A 80 -1.79 11.58 -4.10
CA ALA A 80 -1.44 12.56 -3.09
C ALA A 80 -0.56 13.64 -3.70
N THR A 81 0.41 13.21 -4.53
CA THR A 81 1.28 14.04 -5.34
C THR A 81 1.33 13.51 -6.77
N GLY A 82 1.58 14.37 -7.75
CA GLY A 82 1.70 13.91 -9.14
C GLY A 82 0.36 13.49 -9.76
N ASP A 83 0.41 12.48 -10.62
CA ASP A 83 -0.72 11.97 -11.41
C ASP A 83 -1.07 10.51 -11.09
N TRP A 84 -0.21 9.79 -10.36
CA TRP A 84 -0.36 8.36 -10.09
C TRP A 84 -0.24 8.02 -8.61
N SER A 85 -0.78 6.87 -8.23
CA SER A 85 -0.52 6.23 -6.95
C SER A 85 -0.59 4.71 -7.10
N LEU A 86 -0.23 3.98 -6.03
CA LEU A 86 -0.54 2.56 -5.91
C LEU A 86 -2.02 2.41 -5.55
N GLU A 87 -2.74 1.50 -6.21
CA GLU A 87 -4.11 1.10 -5.90
C GLU A 87 -4.06 -0.35 -5.41
N LEU A 88 -4.68 -0.62 -4.25
CA LEU A 88 -4.77 -1.95 -3.66
C LEU A 88 -6.23 -2.29 -3.41
N PHE A 89 -6.72 -3.30 -4.11
CA PHE A 89 -8.01 -3.92 -3.87
C PHE A 89 -7.84 -5.18 -3.01
N THR A 90 -8.69 -5.33 -2.00
CA THR A 90 -8.83 -6.54 -1.19
C THR A 90 -10.30 -6.84 -0.97
N GLU A 91 -10.73 -8.08 -1.23
CA GLU A 91 -12.05 -8.53 -0.78
C GLU A 91 -12.11 -8.62 0.75
N GLY A 92 -13.33 -8.63 1.30
CA GLY A 92 -13.55 -8.75 2.75
C GLY A 92 -14.09 -10.08 3.24
N ASP A 93 -14.52 -10.98 2.35
CA ASP A 93 -15.38 -12.13 2.66
C ASP A 93 -14.87 -13.10 3.75
N HIS A 94 -13.59 -13.07 4.09
CA HIS A 94 -12.96 -13.99 5.05
C HIS A 94 -12.56 -13.35 6.39
N ASP A 95 -12.84 -12.05 6.58
CA ASP A 95 -12.33 -11.26 7.72
C ASP A 95 -10.78 -11.30 7.88
N ASP A 96 -10.08 -11.70 6.81
CA ASP A 96 -8.65 -11.93 6.79
C ASP A 96 -8.11 -11.71 5.36
N GLY A 97 -6.79 -11.60 5.24
CA GLY A 97 -6.10 -11.34 3.99
C GLY A 97 -5.24 -10.09 4.08
N THR A 98 -4.05 -10.17 3.49
CA THR A 98 -3.12 -9.07 3.40
C THR A 98 -2.54 -9.05 1.99
N ALA A 99 -2.55 -7.89 1.34
CA ALA A 99 -1.95 -7.68 0.02
C ALA A 99 -0.95 -6.51 0.12
N TRP A 100 0.25 -6.68 -0.44
CA TRP A 100 1.32 -5.71 -0.31
C TRP A 100 2.27 -5.72 -1.51
N VAL A 101 3.07 -4.67 -1.63
CA VAL A 101 4.25 -4.64 -2.48
C VAL A 101 5.52 -4.61 -1.65
N SER A 102 6.61 -5.16 -2.18
CA SER A 102 7.94 -5.08 -1.59
C SER A 102 8.98 -4.60 -2.61
N THR A 103 10.06 -4.02 -2.10
CA THR A 103 11.28 -3.73 -2.86
C THR A 103 12.50 -3.90 -1.96
N GLU A 104 13.60 -4.37 -2.53
CA GLU A 104 14.90 -4.34 -1.86
C GLU A 104 15.50 -2.93 -1.95
N LEU A 105 16.18 -2.52 -0.89
CA LEU A 105 16.89 -1.26 -0.73
C LEU A 105 18.34 -1.56 -0.31
N ASP A 106 19.27 -0.66 -0.69
CA ASP A 106 20.65 -0.71 -0.21
C ASP A 106 20.77 0.11 1.09
N PRO A 107 21.01 -0.52 2.26
CA PRO A 107 21.12 0.19 3.53
C PRO A 107 22.44 0.96 3.68
N GLY A 108 23.45 0.69 2.84
CA GLY A 108 24.77 1.31 2.96
C GLY A 108 25.41 1.09 4.34
N GLU A 109 25.82 2.18 4.99
CA GLU A 109 26.39 2.18 6.36
C GLU A 109 25.42 2.80 7.39
N ALA A 110 24.13 2.92 7.04
CA ALA A 110 23.15 3.58 7.90
C ALA A 110 22.89 2.81 9.19
N THR A 111 22.64 3.55 10.25
CA THR A 111 22.40 3.04 11.61
C THR A 111 20.96 3.25 12.07
N SER A 112 20.26 4.21 11.48
CA SER A 112 18.84 4.45 11.72
C SER A 112 18.09 4.70 10.42
N PHE A 113 16.79 4.42 10.45
CA PHE A 113 15.89 4.56 9.31
C PHE A 113 14.58 5.23 9.74
N SER A 114 14.03 6.05 8.84
CA SER A 114 12.68 6.59 8.96
C SER A 114 11.91 6.31 7.68
N VAL A 115 10.66 5.89 7.84
CA VAL A 115 9.74 5.63 6.73
C VAL A 115 8.49 6.45 6.93
N SER A 116 8.06 7.15 5.88
CA SER A 116 6.75 7.79 5.80
C SER A 116 6.05 7.41 4.50
N LEU A 117 4.73 7.41 4.53
CA LEU A 117 3.87 7.21 3.36
C LEU A 117 2.51 7.84 3.60
N GLN A 118 1.79 8.12 2.52
CA GLN A 118 0.40 8.54 2.56
C GLN A 118 -0.52 7.39 2.17
N ALA A 119 -1.65 7.27 2.86
CA ALA A 119 -2.71 6.36 2.51
C ALA A 119 -4.06 7.10 2.42
N TRP A 120 -4.85 6.75 1.42
CA TRP A 120 -6.18 7.33 1.18
C TRP A 120 -7.29 6.40 1.67
N SER A 121 -8.33 7.02 2.25
CA SER A 121 -9.59 6.37 2.60
C SER A 121 -10.79 7.14 2.04
N GLU A 122 -11.77 6.43 1.47
CA GLU A 122 -12.99 7.05 0.92
C GLU A 122 -13.83 7.76 1.98
N SER A 123 -13.80 7.24 3.21
CA SER A 123 -14.52 7.82 4.34
C SER A 123 -13.87 7.42 5.67
N GLU A 124 -14.05 8.28 6.67
CA GLU A 124 -13.81 7.94 8.07
C GLU A 124 -14.83 6.89 8.55
N SER A 125 -14.39 5.95 9.39
CA SER A 125 -15.23 4.94 10.01
C SER A 125 -14.87 4.78 11.48
N PHE A 126 -15.89 4.54 12.32
CA PHE A 126 -15.69 4.15 13.71
C PHE A 126 -15.16 2.71 13.84
N ASN A 127 -15.50 1.84 12.89
CA ASN A 127 -15.01 0.47 12.85
C ASN A 127 -13.71 0.41 12.03
N THR A 128 -12.71 -0.30 12.53
CA THR A 128 -11.52 -0.67 11.75
C THR A 128 -11.91 -1.74 10.74
N LEU A 129 -12.00 -1.36 9.46
CA LEU A 129 -12.26 -2.29 8.36
C LEU A 129 -10.97 -2.85 7.77
N ARG A 130 -9.93 -2.01 7.71
CA ARG A 130 -8.61 -2.31 7.17
C ARG A 130 -7.52 -1.64 7.99
N ASN A 131 -6.36 -2.29 8.04
CA ASN A 131 -5.12 -1.68 8.50
C ASN A 131 -4.18 -1.41 7.31
N LEU A 132 -3.48 -0.29 7.36
CA LEU A 132 -2.23 -0.12 6.66
C LEU A 132 -1.19 -1.00 7.34
N VAL A 133 -0.44 -1.76 6.56
CA VAL A 133 0.75 -2.47 7.03
C VAL A 133 1.98 -1.91 6.36
N ALA A 134 3.05 -1.71 7.12
CA ALA A 134 4.34 -1.38 6.59
C ALA A 134 5.44 -2.11 7.36
N TYR A 135 6.50 -2.48 6.66
CA TYR A 135 7.64 -3.22 7.18
C TYR A 135 8.93 -2.67 6.57
N LEU A 136 9.97 -2.57 7.38
CA LEU A 136 11.33 -2.34 6.96
C LEU A 136 12.27 -3.26 7.75
N GLY A 137 12.97 -4.16 7.07
CA GLY A 137 13.84 -5.10 7.79
C GLY A 137 14.67 -6.01 6.90
N PRO A 138 15.46 -6.92 7.50
CA PRO A 138 16.49 -7.68 6.78
C PRO A 138 15.94 -8.84 5.95
N THR A 139 14.69 -9.23 6.16
CA THR A 139 14.06 -10.37 5.50
C THR A 139 12.79 -9.89 4.83
N GLU A 140 12.62 -10.20 3.55
CA GLU A 140 11.38 -9.90 2.85
C GLU A 140 10.18 -10.58 3.53
N PRO A 141 9.07 -9.86 3.81
CA PRO A 141 7.87 -10.46 4.36
C PRO A 141 7.21 -11.38 3.33
N THR A 142 6.83 -12.57 3.78
CA THR A 142 6.22 -13.63 2.94
C THR A 142 4.83 -14.04 3.41
N ALA A 143 4.44 -13.64 4.62
CA ALA A 143 3.15 -13.90 5.21
C ALA A 143 2.67 -12.70 6.03
N GLU A 144 1.37 -12.65 6.31
CA GLU A 144 0.79 -11.59 7.14
C GLU A 144 1.47 -11.47 8.52
N GLY A 145 1.85 -12.61 9.11
CA GLY A 145 2.50 -12.65 10.43
C GLY A 145 3.90 -12.04 10.48
N ASP A 146 4.47 -11.66 9.33
CA ASP A 146 5.77 -10.97 9.26
C ASP A 146 5.62 -9.44 9.52
N PHE A 147 4.39 -8.91 9.44
CA PHE A 147 4.09 -7.52 9.79
C PHE A 147 3.85 -7.34 11.30
N PRO A 148 3.97 -6.11 11.83
CA PRO A 148 3.65 -5.83 13.23
C PRO A 148 2.23 -6.24 13.63
N ASP A 149 2.05 -6.55 14.92
CA ASP A 149 0.73 -6.80 15.51
C ASP A 149 -0.20 -5.57 15.32
N PRO A 150 -1.53 -5.76 15.22
CA PRO A 150 -2.47 -4.65 15.09
C PRO A 150 -2.30 -3.58 16.17
N GLY A 151 -2.12 -2.33 15.74
CA GLY A 151 -1.88 -1.17 16.60
C GLY A 151 -0.42 -0.96 17.02
N ALA A 152 0.51 -1.81 16.56
CA ALA A 152 1.93 -1.65 16.81
C ALA A 152 2.57 -0.68 15.80
N ASN A 153 3.57 0.06 16.29
CA ASN A 153 4.43 0.94 15.50
C ASN A 153 5.83 0.90 16.13
N SER A 154 6.87 0.63 15.33
CA SER A 154 8.23 0.44 15.81
C SER A 154 8.83 1.66 16.50
N THR A 155 8.36 2.88 16.19
CA THR A 155 8.78 4.10 16.92
C THR A 155 8.51 3.99 18.44
N ALA A 156 7.48 3.25 18.83
CA ALA A 156 7.12 3.06 20.24
C ALA A 156 7.82 1.86 20.90
N VAL A 157 8.62 1.08 20.15
CA VAL A 157 9.24 -0.16 20.60
C VAL A 157 10.76 -0.06 20.42
N PRO A 158 11.50 0.29 21.49
CA PRO A 158 12.95 0.24 21.45
C PRO A 158 13.45 -1.15 21.08
N GLU A 159 14.54 -1.22 20.30
CA GLU A 159 15.20 -2.49 19.93
C GLU A 159 14.27 -3.46 19.18
N ALA A 160 13.29 -2.93 18.43
CA ALA A 160 12.43 -3.74 17.58
C ALA A 160 13.28 -4.54 16.56
N PRO A 161 12.98 -5.83 16.31
CA PRO A 161 13.75 -6.66 15.40
C PRO A 161 13.66 -6.21 13.93
N PHE A 162 12.66 -5.38 13.61
CA PHE A 162 12.44 -4.72 12.34
C PHE A 162 11.64 -3.43 12.58
N GLY A 163 11.67 -2.54 11.60
CA GLY A 163 10.82 -1.35 11.54
C GLY A 163 9.46 -1.68 10.95
N GLY A 164 8.41 -0.99 11.37
CA GLY A 164 7.11 -1.16 10.75
C GLY A 164 5.96 -0.58 11.55
N LEU A 165 4.78 -0.61 10.94
CA LEU A 165 3.52 -0.31 11.61
C LEU A 165 2.38 -1.20 11.10
N ARG A 166 1.34 -1.35 11.93
CA ARG A 166 0.03 -1.86 11.52
C ARG A 166 -1.07 -0.98 12.14
N GLU A 167 -1.57 -0.03 11.36
CA GLU A 167 -2.48 1.02 11.85
C GLU A 167 -3.79 1.11 11.04
N PRO A 168 -4.92 1.51 11.64
CA PRO A 168 -6.19 1.64 10.90
C PRO A 168 -6.14 2.66 9.75
N LEU A 169 -6.75 2.33 8.61
CA LEU A 169 -6.84 3.24 7.43
C LEU A 169 -7.97 4.26 7.53
N HIS A 170 -9.14 3.88 8.05
CA HIS A 170 -10.36 4.69 8.04
C HIS A 170 -10.43 5.74 9.17
N LEU A 171 -9.30 6.28 9.58
CA LEU A 171 -9.23 7.27 10.67
C LEU A 171 -9.65 8.69 10.25
N ALA A 172 -9.63 8.97 8.94
CA ALA A 172 -10.08 10.21 8.33
C ALA A 172 -10.50 9.94 6.88
N GLU A 173 -11.36 10.79 6.33
CA GLU A 173 -11.60 10.84 4.88
C GLU A 173 -10.41 11.51 4.17
N GLY A 174 -10.01 10.95 3.03
CA GLY A 174 -8.93 11.47 2.21
C GLY A 174 -7.56 10.90 2.57
N TRP A 175 -6.52 11.65 2.20
CA TRP A 175 -5.12 11.29 2.44
C TRP A 175 -4.70 11.55 3.88
N ARG A 176 -3.93 10.61 4.42
CA ARG A 176 -3.30 10.71 5.73
C ARG A 176 -1.89 10.14 5.68
N GLU A 177 -0.97 10.82 6.35
CA GLU A 177 0.39 10.33 6.54
C GLU A 177 0.48 9.30 7.68
N TYR A 178 1.32 8.30 7.45
CA TYR A 178 1.73 7.28 8.40
C TYR A 178 3.26 7.22 8.40
N SER A 179 3.85 6.97 9.57
CA SER A 179 5.31 6.94 9.70
C SER A 179 5.78 6.05 10.83
N PHE A 180 6.97 5.50 10.69
CA PHE A 180 7.68 4.83 11.76
C PHE A 180 9.20 5.06 11.65
N GLU A 181 9.88 4.84 12.76
CA GLU A 181 11.34 4.89 12.87
C GLU A 181 11.85 3.51 13.32
N TRP A 182 13.08 3.21 12.91
CA TRP A 182 13.75 1.97 13.29
C TRP A 182 15.26 2.17 13.41
N GLU A 183 15.81 1.75 14.54
CA GLU A 183 17.25 1.76 14.82
C GLU A 183 17.68 0.32 15.15
N PRO A 184 18.17 -0.46 14.16
CA PRO A 184 18.65 -1.81 14.42
C PRO A 184 19.92 -1.81 15.26
N GLU A 185 20.18 -2.92 15.97
CA GLU A 185 21.44 -3.11 16.71
C GLU A 185 22.69 -3.04 15.82
N SER A 186 22.55 -3.37 14.53
CA SER A 186 23.58 -3.27 13.51
C SER A 186 22.95 -3.09 12.13
N THR A 187 23.62 -2.34 11.25
CA THR A 187 23.21 -2.18 9.84
C THR A 187 23.02 -3.55 9.17
N PRO A 188 21.83 -3.82 8.61
CA PRO A 188 21.57 -5.10 7.96
C PRO A 188 22.29 -5.19 6.60
N GLU A 189 22.58 -6.40 6.14
CA GLU A 189 23.23 -6.62 4.81
C GLU A 189 22.25 -6.41 3.65
N SER A 190 20.98 -6.75 3.86
CA SER A 190 19.86 -6.53 2.94
C SER A 190 18.78 -5.75 3.68
N LEU A 191 18.01 -4.94 2.95
CA LEU A 191 16.91 -4.17 3.52
C LEU A 191 15.71 -4.29 2.59
N PHE A 192 14.58 -4.74 3.12
CA PHE A 192 13.33 -4.85 2.37
C PHE A 192 12.33 -3.87 2.95
N LEU A 193 11.78 -3.03 2.09
CA LEU A 193 10.59 -2.24 2.38
C LEU A 193 9.39 -3.01 1.86
N ALA A 194 8.33 -3.11 2.66
CA ALA A 194 7.03 -3.58 2.20
C ALA A 194 5.92 -2.68 2.73
N VAL A 195 4.92 -2.40 1.89
CA VAL A 195 3.74 -1.60 2.25
C VAL A 195 2.50 -2.21 1.63
N GLY A 196 1.38 -2.20 2.37
CA GLY A 196 0.17 -2.85 1.91
C GLY A 196 -1.03 -2.64 2.82
N VAL A 197 -2.05 -3.45 2.58
CA VAL A 197 -3.33 -3.38 3.29
C VAL A 197 -3.69 -4.76 3.83
N SER A 198 -4.18 -4.78 5.07
CA SER A 198 -4.65 -5.98 5.75
C SER A 198 -6.13 -5.86 6.13
N VAL A 199 -6.89 -6.91 5.82
CA VAL A 199 -8.32 -7.11 6.07
C VAL A 199 -8.58 -7.28 7.57
N VAL A 200 -9.65 -6.66 8.06
CA VAL A 200 -10.13 -6.84 9.45
C VAL A 200 -11.61 -7.18 9.50
N TRP A 201 -12.40 -6.76 8.50
CA TRP A 201 -13.85 -6.95 8.50
C TRP A 201 -14.42 -7.19 7.09
N GLU A 202 -15.54 -7.92 7.00
CA GLU A 202 -16.31 -8.30 5.79
C GLU A 202 -16.84 -7.12 4.95
N ALA A 203 -15.95 -6.36 4.34
CA ALA A 203 -16.28 -5.39 3.30
C ALA A 203 -15.12 -5.27 2.31
N ASP A 204 -15.41 -5.42 1.02
CA ASP A 204 -14.45 -5.16 -0.05
C ASP A 204 -14.03 -3.69 -0.02
N ALA A 205 -12.75 -3.43 -0.23
CA ALA A 205 -12.22 -2.08 -0.20
C ALA A 205 -11.07 -1.91 -1.19
N THR A 206 -11.02 -0.72 -1.79
CA THR A 206 -9.88 -0.22 -2.54
C THR A 206 -9.24 0.92 -1.74
N HIS A 207 -7.93 0.84 -1.53
CA HIS A 207 -7.13 1.90 -0.94
C HIS A 207 -6.05 2.36 -1.90
N TYR A 208 -5.52 3.53 -1.62
CA TYR A 208 -4.43 4.10 -2.41
C TYR A 208 -3.26 4.47 -1.51
N LEU A 209 -2.05 4.12 -1.91
CA LEU A 209 -0.80 4.46 -1.22
C LEU A 209 0.05 5.34 -2.13
N ASP A 210 0.69 6.36 -1.57
CA ASP A 210 1.49 7.32 -2.31
C ASP A 210 2.55 7.99 -1.41
N ASP A 211 3.46 8.76 -2.01
CA ASP A 211 4.50 9.55 -1.35
C ASP A 211 5.30 8.74 -0.31
N ILE A 212 5.75 7.54 -0.70
CA ILE A 212 6.59 6.70 0.16
C ILE A 212 8.00 7.28 0.17
N VAL A 213 8.50 7.58 1.37
CA VAL A 213 9.85 8.08 1.58
C VAL A 213 10.56 7.22 2.60
N VAL A 214 11.77 6.79 2.26
CA VAL A 214 12.70 6.15 3.20
C VAL A 214 13.93 7.03 3.31
N THR A 215 14.28 7.41 4.54
CA THR A 215 15.51 8.11 4.86
C THR A 215 16.37 7.31 5.82
N ALA A 216 17.68 7.50 5.76
CA ALA A 216 18.66 6.76 6.54
C ALA A 216 19.80 7.66 7.01
N GLU A 217 20.29 7.44 8.25
CA GLU A 217 21.39 8.21 8.88
C GLU A 217 22.56 7.33 9.35
#